data_AF-G5JQH0-F1
#
_entry.id   AF-G5JQH0-F1
#
_cell.length_a   1.000
_cell.length_b   1.000
_cell.length_c   1.000
_cell.angle_alpha   90.00
_cell.angle_beta   90.00
_cell.angle_gamma   90.00
#
_symmetry.space_group_name_H-M   'P 1'
#
loop_
_entity.id
_entity.type
_entity.pdbx_description
1 polymer ?
#
loop_
_entity_poly.entity_id
_entity_poly.type
_entity_poly.pdbx_seq_one_letter_code
_entity_poly.pdbx_strand_id
1 'polypeptide(L)'
;MDKVFKLENIKLDLGQVKNEEGQEVSGNDYLDRLVEAEEFDQAVQFIGQQLKHLSNYQYDHLVDSFIAYLQKLDDAAQKRNGLDADKIETIRQDLRAFKW
;
A
#
# COMPACT_ATOMS: atom_id res chain seq x y z
N MET A 1 17.21 -4.57 11.83
CA MET A 1 15.83 -4.07 11.69
C MET A 1 15.37 -4.53 10.32
N ASP A 2 14.62 -5.63 10.28
CA ASP A 2 14.13 -6.22 9.04
C ASP A 2 13.05 -5.28 8.48
N LYS A 3 13.33 -4.63 7.34
CA LYS A 3 12.38 -3.77 6.61
C LYS A 3 11.04 -4.48 6.48
N VAL A 4 10.01 -3.91 7.10
CA VAL A 4 8.76 -4.63 7.45
C VAL A 4 7.81 -4.72 6.25
N PHE A 5 7.98 -3.95 5.17
CA PHE A 5 7.25 -4.15 3.92
C PHE A 5 8.22 -4.16 2.72
N LYS A 6 8.85 -5.32 2.45
CA LYS A 6 9.75 -5.48 1.30
C LYS A 6 8.98 -5.48 -0.04
N LEU A 7 8.58 -4.28 -0.46
CA LEU A 7 8.32 -3.92 -1.86
C LEU A 7 9.51 -4.27 -2.77
N GLU A 8 10.71 -4.49 -2.24
CA GLU A 8 11.91 -4.91 -2.99
C GLU A 8 11.67 -6.16 -3.86
N ASN A 9 10.70 -7.02 -3.51
CA ASN A 9 10.34 -8.17 -4.33
C ASN A 9 9.47 -7.82 -5.54
N ILE A 10 8.84 -6.64 -5.51
CA ILE A 10 8.05 -6.08 -6.60
C ILE A 10 8.97 -5.05 -7.26
N LYS A 11 9.64 -5.43 -8.36
CA LYS A 11 10.44 -4.50 -9.19
C LYS A 11 9.52 -3.49 -9.89
N LEU A 12 8.83 -2.68 -9.11
CA LEU A 12 7.78 -1.76 -9.51
C LEU A 12 8.25 -0.36 -9.12
N ASP A 13 8.43 0.48 -10.12
CA ASP A 13 8.71 1.89 -9.89
C ASP A 13 7.38 2.59 -9.60
N LEU A 14 7.22 3.10 -8.37
CA LEU A 14 6.04 3.87 -7.95
C LEU A 14 6.23 5.37 -8.19
N GLY A 15 7.24 5.74 -9.00
CA GLY A 15 7.60 7.12 -9.30
C GLY A 15 8.19 7.88 -8.10
N GLN A 16 8.10 9.21 -8.19
CA GLN A 16 8.47 10.15 -7.14
C GLN A 16 7.22 10.84 -6.61
N VAL A 17 7.16 11.05 -5.30
CA VAL A 17 6.09 11.80 -4.64
C VAL A 17 6.66 12.75 -3.62
N LYS A 18 5.90 13.80 -3.29
CA LYS A 18 6.24 14.69 -2.19
C LYS A 18 5.70 14.10 -0.90
N ASN A 19 6.57 13.89 0.07
CA ASN A 19 6.15 13.56 1.43
C ASN A 19 5.48 14.77 2.10
N GLU A 20 5.03 14.58 3.34
CA GLU A 20 4.38 15.61 4.15
C GLU A 20 5.26 16.85 4.42
N GLU A 21 6.60 16.67 4.37
CA GLU A 21 7.59 17.75 4.51
C GLU A 21 7.87 18.48 3.18
N GLY A 22 7.19 18.09 2.10
CA GLY A 22 7.34 18.65 0.75
C GLY A 22 8.59 18.18 0.01
N GLN A 23 9.30 17.19 0.54
CA GLN A 23 10.49 16.59 -0.07
C GLN A 23 10.10 15.52 -1.08
N GLU A 24 10.77 15.52 -2.24
CA GLU A 24 10.62 14.45 -3.23
C GLU A 24 11.31 13.17 -2.73
N VAL A 25 10.51 12.13 -2.57
CA VAL A 25 10.93 10.79 -2.15
C VAL A 25 10.43 9.76 -3.18
N SER A 26 11.08 8.60 -3.22
CA SER A 26 10.56 7.47 -4.01
C SER A 26 9.18 7.06 -3.49
N GLY A 27 8.24 6.82 -4.39
CA GLY A 27 6.92 6.29 -4.05
C GLY A 27 6.98 4.95 -3.31
N ASN A 28 8.04 4.17 -3.54
CA ASN A 28 8.32 2.94 -2.80
C ASN A 28 8.68 3.22 -1.34
N ASP A 29 9.56 4.19 -1.10
CA ASP A 29 9.96 4.59 0.25
C ASP A 29 8.80 5.26 0.99
N TYR A 30 7.99 6.04 0.27
CA TYR A 30 6.78 6.64 0.81
C TYR A 30 5.77 5.59 1.25
N LEU A 31 5.44 4.61 0.40
CA LEU A 31 4.51 3.53 0.76
C LEU A 31 5.04 2.67 1.90
N ASP A 32 6.33 2.36 1.93
CA ASP A 32 6.97 1.63 3.04
C ASP A 32 6.79 2.40 4.36
N ARG A 33 7.07 3.71 4.37
CA ARG A 33 6.85 4.57 5.55
C ARG A 33 5.40 4.61 6.01
N LEU A 34 4.45 4.74 5.09
CA LEU A 34 3.02 4.75 5.45
C LEU A 34 2.62 3.43 6.11
N VAL A 35 3.12 2.32 5.59
CA VAL A 35 2.86 0.99 6.14
C VAL A 35 3.54 0.80 7.50
N GLU A 36 4.78 1.25 7.67
CA GLU A 36 5.51 1.21 8.93
C GLU A 36 4.89 2.11 10.01
N ALA A 37 4.37 3.26 9.61
CA ALA A 37 3.62 4.19 10.46
C ALA A 37 2.16 3.76 10.69
N GLU A 38 1.72 2.69 10.03
CA GLU A 38 0.36 2.16 10.09
C GLU A 38 -0.72 3.12 9.57
N GLU A 39 -0.32 4.06 8.73
CA GLU A 39 -1.16 5.03 8.02
C GLU A 39 -1.85 4.34 6.83
N PHE A 40 -2.61 3.27 7.10
CA PHE A 40 -3.16 2.40 6.06
C PHE A 40 -4.18 3.09 5.15
N ASP A 41 -4.92 4.07 5.66
CA ASP A 41 -5.85 4.86 4.83
C ASP A 41 -5.09 5.67 3.78
N GLN A 42 -4.02 6.37 4.18
CA GLN A 42 -3.13 7.07 3.26
C GLN A 42 -2.45 6.11 2.28
N ALA A 43 -2.02 4.93 2.75
CA ALA A 43 -1.42 3.90 1.89
C ALA A 43 -2.40 3.44 0.80
N VAL A 44 -3.68 3.21 1.15
CA VAL A 44 -4.74 2.86 0.20
C VAL A 44 -4.95 3.99 -0.81
N GLN A 45 -5.05 5.23 -0.36
CA GLN A 45 -5.19 6.38 -1.26
C GLN A 45 -4.01 6.51 -2.22
N PHE A 46 -2.78 6.35 -1.71
CA PHE A 46 -1.58 6.40 -2.53
C PHE A 46 -1.56 5.27 -3.57
N ILE A 47 -1.84 4.03 -3.16
CA ILE A 47 -1.92 2.88 -4.08
C ILE A 47 -2.96 3.15 -5.17
N GLY A 48 -4.16 3.64 -4.83
CA GLY A 48 -5.19 3.97 -5.81
C GLY A 48 -4.73 4.97 -6.88
N GLN A 49 -3.91 5.95 -6.52
CA GLN A 49 -3.35 6.91 -7.48
C GLN A 49 -2.36 6.28 -8.46
N GLN A 50 -1.70 5.18 -8.09
CA GLN A 50 -0.74 4.49 -8.93
C GLN A 50 -1.37 3.84 -10.17
N LEU A 51 -2.70 3.71 -10.23
CA LEU A 51 -3.40 3.27 -11.44
C LEU A 51 -3.08 4.16 -12.66
N LYS A 52 -2.79 5.45 -12.45
CA LYS A 52 -2.42 6.40 -13.52
C LYS A 52 -0.99 6.20 -14.02
N HIS A 53 -0.15 5.53 -13.24
CA HIS A 53 1.28 5.37 -13.50
C HIS A 53 1.66 3.95 -13.91
N LEU A 54 0.90 2.96 -13.44
CA LEU A 54 1.19 1.54 -13.62
C LEU A 54 0.28 0.91 -14.68
N SER A 55 0.80 -0.12 -15.34
CA SER A 55 -0.06 -1.01 -16.14
C SER A 55 -1.03 -1.77 -15.24
N ASN A 56 -2.20 -2.16 -15.76
CA ASN A 56 -3.19 -2.94 -15.01
C ASN A 56 -2.60 -4.16 -14.28
N TYR A 57 -1.66 -4.88 -14.90
CA TYR A 57 -0.97 -6.02 -14.28
C TYR A 57 -0.08 -5.60 -13.10
N GLN A 58 0.68 -4.51 -13.26
CA GLN A 58 1.54 -3.96 -12.22
C GLN A 58 0.73 -3.45 -11.03
N TYR A 59 -0.38 -2.76 -11.33
CA TYR A 59 -1.32 -2.29 -10.31
C TYR A 59 -1.96 -3.45 -9.54
N ASP A 60 -2.45 -4.49 -10.23
CA ASP A 60 -3.04 -5.66 -9.58
C ASP A 60 -2.03 -6.34 -8.64
N HIS A 61 -0.79 -6.49 -9.10
CA HIS A 61 0.29 -7.04 -8.28
C HIS A 61 0.61 -6.18 -7.05
N LEU A 62 0.59 -4.84 -7.19
CA LEU A 62 0.77 -3.91 -6.06
C LEU A 62 -0.34 -4.10 -5.02
N VAL A 63 -1.59 -4.14 -5.48
CA VAL A 63 -2.76 -4.34 -4.61
C VAL A 63 -2.68 -5.68 -3.89
N ASP A 64 -2.45 -6.80 -4.58
CA ASP A 64 -2.35 -8.12 -3.91
C ASP A 64 -1.21 -8.17 -2.89
N SER A 65 -0.10 -7.48 -3.15
CA SER A 65 1.02 -7.45 -2.21
C SER A 65 0.70 -6.65 -0.95
N PHE A 66 0.01 -5.52 -1.11
CA PHE A 66 -0.47 -4.72 0.01
C PHE A 66 -1.50 -5.49 0.85
N ILE A 67 -2.49 -6.13 0.21
CA ILE A 67 -3.48 -6.95 0.90
C ILE A 67 -2.82 -8.12 1.64
N ALA A 68 -1.87 -8.82 1.00
CA ALA A 68 -1.13 -9.90 1.64
C ALA A 68 -0.32 -9.44 2.86
N TYR A 69 0.15 -8.19 2.86
CA TYR A 69 0.77 -7.61 4.04
C TYR A 69 -0.24 -7.34 5.16
N LEU A 70 -1.38 -6.70 4.85
CA LEU A 70 -2.42 -6.44 5.86
C LEU A 70 -2.90 -7.74 6.52
N GLN A 71 -3.01 -8.82 5.75
CA GLN A 71 -3.40 -10.15 6.26
C GLN A 71 -2.32 -10.82 7.14
N LYS A 72 -1.06 -10.42 7.01
CA LYS A 72 0.08 -10.96 7.76
C LYS A 72 0.48 -10.10 8.97
N LEU A 73 -0.14 -8.95 9.13
CA LEU A 73 0.00 -8.13 10.34
C LEU A 73 -0.35 -8.97 11.58
N ASP A 74 0.35 -8.71 12.68
CA ASP A 74 0.02 -9.32 13.97
C ASP A 74 -1.39 -8.92 14.42
N ASP A 75 -2.05 -9.78 15.20
CA ASP A 75 -3.42 -9.59 15.68
C ASP A 75 -3.59 -8.25 16.42
N ALA A 76 -2.57 -7.81 17.17
CA ALA A 76 -2.57 -6.52 17.85
C ALA A 76 -2.57 -5.34 16.85
N ALA A 77 -1.82 -5.45 15.76
CA ALA A 77 -1.74 -4.45 14.71
C ALA A 77 -3.03 -4.39 13.88
N GLN A 78 -3.62 -5.55 13.59
CA GLN A 78 -4.92 -5.59 12.91
C GLN A 78 -6.01 -4.96 13.77
N LYS A 79 -6.10 -5.30 15.06
CA LYS A 79 -7.11 -4.75 15.97
C LYS A 79 -7.00 -3.25 16.18
N ARG A 80 -5.79 -2.71 16.40
CA ARG A 80 -5.61 -1.26 16.64
C ARG A 80 -5.97 -0.40 15.43
N ASN A 81 -5.88 -0.97 14.23
CA ASN A 81 -6.21 -0.30 12.97
C ASN A 81 -7.58 -0.70 12.40
N GLY A 82 -8.35 -1.56 13.09
CA GLY A 82 -9.65 -2.04 12.61
C GLY A 82 -9.55 -2.85 11.30
N LEU A 83 -8.44 -3.56 11.09
CA LEU A 83 -8.18 -4.38 9.91
C LEU A 83 -8.64 -5.82 10.13
N ASP A 84 -9.94 -6.03 10.29
CA ASP A 84 -10.53 -7.36 10.21
C ASP A 84 -10.65 -7.85 8.76
N ALA A 85 -10.98 -9.14 8.60
CA ALA A 85 -11.02 -9.77 7.28
C ALA A 85 -12.02 -9.09 6.31
N ASP A 86 -13.16 -8.59 6.83
CA ASP A 86 -14.16 -7.90 6.02
C ASP A 86 -13.66 -6.53 5.56
N LYS A 87 -13.00 -5.80 6.46
CA LYS A 87 -12.36 -4.52 6.12
C LYS A 87 -11.26 -4.70 5.07
N ILE A 88 -10.40 -5.71 5.22
CA ILE A 88 -9.32 -6.00 4.26
C ILE A 88 -9.88 -6.37 2.88
N GLU A 89 -10.94 -7.19 2.82
CA GLU A 89 -11.61 -7.51 1.55
C GLU A 89 -12.25 -6.26 0.93
N THR A 90 -12.88 -5.40 1.74
CA THR A 90 -13.44 -4.13 1.28
C THR A 90 -12.35 -3.25 0.65
N ILE A 91 -11.18 -3.12 1.29
CA ILE A 91 -10.05 -2.36 0.74
C ILE A 91 -9.60 -2.95 -0.61
N ARG A 92 -9.52 -4.28 -0.72
CA ARG A 92 -9.16 -4.95 -1.97
C ARG A 92 -10.15 -4.65 -3.09
N GLN A 93 -11.45 -4.73 -2.79
CA GLN A 93 -12.52 -4.47 -3.75
C GLN A 93 -12.51 -3.02 -4.19
N ASP A 94 -12.39 -2.08 -3.26
CA ASP A 94 -12.34 -0.65 -3.53
C ASP A 94 -11.16 -0.31 -4.47
N LEU A 95 -9.94 -0.72 -4.11
CA LEU A 95 -8.74 -0.55 -4.95
C LEU A 95 -8.89 -1.16 -6.35
N ARG A 96 -9.63 -2.27 -6.50
CA ARG A 96 -9.86 -2.89 -7.81
C ARG A 96 -11.04 -2.29 -8.58
N ALA A 97 -12.00 -1.67 -7.90
CA ALA A 97 -13.14 -1.01 -8.50
C ALA A 97 -12.73 0.30 -9.20
N PHE A 98 -11.67 0.96 -8.73
CA PHE A 98 -11.14 2.20 -9.33
C PHE A 98 -10.54 2.06 -10.75
N LYS A 99 -10.59 0.88 -11.40
CA LYS A 99 -10.02 0.59 -12.73
C LYS A 99 -10.71 1.31 -13.94
N TRP A 100 -11.33 2.48 -13.76
CA TRP A 100 -12.12 3.16 -14.82
C TRP A 100 -11.38 4.29 -15.54
#